data_AF-A0A5R9NXT5-F1
#
_entry.id   AF-A0A5R9NXT5-F1
#
_cell.length_a   1.000
_cell.length_b   1.000
_cell.length_c   1.000
_cell.angle_alpha   90.00
_cell.angle_beta   90.00
_cell.angle_gamma   90.00
#
_symmetry.space_group_name_H-M   'P 1'
#
loop_
_entity.id
_entity.type
_entity.pdbx_description
1 polymer ?
#
loop_
_entity_poly.entity_id
_entity_poly.type
_entity_poly.pdbx_seq_one_letter_code
_entity_poly.pdbx_strand_id
1 'polypeptide(L)'
;MTVIPKESFSGATRRGIEDIRAAIEQANKTTSAAINETLENNDETLVEIFNRSERASEIDWVNFKKSRERVRQSLKEAPLFLACAFALISVLAAVLLPLAEALKEPPQDIPPLSFIMGFMAVIMAYPFASTLLELLKERRLGYTGWFKSQMRYRLNSAWAISKEAIYAARLNKTDEELIEVVRVPFHEVQACTYADYDGLQVAHLYTKGGQIFVLAEPAGKTLTGAANLANYIWSLTKGEPEKGR
;
A
#
# COMPACT_ATOMS: atom_id res chain seq x y z
N MET A 1 34.38 -3.51 -11.79
CA MET A 1 33.04 -4.15 -11.80
C MET A 1 32.02 -3.03 -12.01
N THR A 2 31.61 -2.81 -13.25
CA THR A 2 30.69 -1.72 -13.60
C THR A 2 29.29 -2.14 -13.19
N VAL A 3 28.77 -1.53 -12.12
CA VAL A 3 27.38 -1.76 -11.69
C VAL A 3 26.50 -1.18 -12.78
N ILE A 4 25.95 -2.04 -13.63
CA ILE A 4 24.91 -1.65 -14.59
C ILE A 4 23.71 -1.24 -13.73
N PRO A 5 23.22 0.02 -13.79
CA PRO A 5 22.06 0.41 -13.02
C PRO A 5 20.89 -0.46 -13.48
N LYS A 6 20.40 -1.30 -12.57
CA LYS A 6 19.16 -2.03 -12.76
C LYS A 6 18.09 -0.97 -13.04
N GLU A 7 17.43 -1.04 -14.19
CA GLU A 7 16.39 -0.08 -14.54
C GLU A 7 15.40 0.09 -13.37
N SER A 8 15.24 1.33 -12.90
CA SER A 8 14.28 1.69 -11.85
C SER A 8 12.91 1.11 -12.19
N PHE A 9 12.25 0.48 -11.22
CA PHE A 9 10.94 -0.16 -11.40
C PHE A 9 10.86 -1.16 -12.56
N SER A 10 11.88 -1.99 -12.74
CA SER A 10 11.94 -3.04 -13.78
C SER A 10 10.60 -3.79 -13.99
N GLY A 11 10.14 -3.81 -15.25
CA GLY A 11 8.87 -4.42 -15.66
C GLY A 11 7.65 -3.49 -15.63
N ALA A 12 7.79 -2.25 -15.16
CA ALA A 12 6.83 -1.18 -15.41
C ALA A 12 7.01 -0.60 -16.83
N THR A 13 5.96 0.02 -17.37
CA THR A 13 6.10 0.82 -18.61
C THR A 13 6.69 2.18 -18.26
N ARG A 14 7.33 2.87 -19.22
CA ARG A 14 7.87 4.22 -19.01
C ARG A 14 6.85 5.19 -18.39
N ARG A 15 5.61 5.18 -18.91
CA ARG A 15 4.50 5.99 -18.37
C ARG A 15 4.14 5.60 -16.95
N GLY A 16 4.18 4.31 -16.62
CA GLY A 16 3.97 3.83 -15.26
C GLY A 16 5.05 4.30 -14.29
N ILE A 17 6.32 4.33 -14.73
CA ILE A 17 7.44 4.84 -13.92
C ILE A 17 7.26 6.34 -13.65
N GLU A 18 6.93 7.12 -14.68
CA GLU A 18 6.64 8.56 -14.56
C GLU A 18 5.47 8.80 -13.58
N ASP A 19 4.41 7.99 -13.66
CA ASP A 19 3.26 8.05 -12.75
C ASP A 19 3.61 7.70 -11.29
N ILE A 20 4.47 6.70 -11.06
CA ILE A 20 4.96 6.39 -9.70
C ILE A 20 5.80 7.53 -9.15
N ARG A 21 6.70 8.09 -9.96
CA ARG A 21 7.57 9.21 -9.55
C ARG A 21 6.74 10.44 -9.19
N ALA A 22 5.77 10.79 -10.02
CA ALA A 22 4.85 11.90 -9.75
C ALA A 22 4.07 11.66 -8.44
N ALA A 23 3.62 10.43 -8.19
CA ALA A 23 2.94 10.10 -6.94
C ALA A 23 3.85 10.20 -5.71
N ILE A 24 5.12 9.78 -5.80
CA ILE A 24 6.11 9.94 -4.72
C ILE A 24 6.37 11.43 -4.46
N GLU A 25 6.59 12.21 -5.52
CA GLU A 25 6.83 13.65 -5.38
C GLU A 25 5.63 14.37 -4.76
N GLN A 26 4.42 14.06 -5.22
CA GLN A 26 3.19 14.63 -4.68
C GLN A 26 2.99 14.25 -3.22
N ALA A 27 3.15 12.96 -2.87
CA ALA A 27 3.02 12.50 -1.49
C ALA A 27 4.02 13.21 -0.57
N ASN A 28 5.28 13.31 -0.99
CA ASN A 28 6.34 13.99 -0.24
C ASN A 28 6.03 15.48 -0.03
N LYS A 29 5.46 16.17 -1.03
CA LYS A 29 5.02 17.57 -0.89
C LYS A 29 3.90 17.68 0.14
N THR A 30 2.87 16.83 0.02
CA THR A 30 1.71 16.87 0.91
C THR A 30 2.07 16.55 2.35
N THR A 31 2.87 15.49 2.59
CA THR A 31 3.31 15.11 3.94
C THR A 31 4.23 16.17 4.55
N SER A 32 5.14 16.76 3.76
CA SER A 32 6.03 17.82 4.26
C SER A 32 5.26 19.08 4.62
N ALA A 33 4.25 19.46 3.83
CA ALA A 33 3.39 20.60 4.14
C ALA A 33 2.64 20.38 5.47
N ALA A 34 2.03 19.21 5.66
CA ALA A 34 1.31 18.89 6.90
C ALA A 34 2.24 18.90 8.13
N ILE A 35 3.48 18.40 7.98
CA ILE A 35 4.48 18.43 9.06
C ILE A 35 4.86 19.87 9.39
N ASN A 36 5.15 20.70 8.39
CA ASN A 36 5.54 22.09 8.59
C ASN A 36 4.41 22.90 9.26
N GLU A 37 3.17 22.71 8.82
CA GLU A 37 2.00 23.32 9.48
C GLU A 37 1.90 22.91 10.95
N THR A 38 2.13 21.63 11.26
CA THR A 38 2.10 21.15 12.65
C THR A 38 3.27 21.70 13.46
N LEU A 39 4.46 21.86 12.88
CA LEU A 39 5.62 22.48 13.53
C LEU A 39 5.36 23.95 13.86
N GLU A 40 4.81 24.71 12.90
CA GLU A 40 4.44 26.12 13.09
C GLU A 40 3.40 26.27 14.20
N ASN A 41 2.38 25.40 14.24
CA ASN A 41 1.36 25.38 15.29
C ASN A 41 1.92 25.06 16.69
N ASN A 42 3.12 24.49 16.79
CA ASN A 42 3.80 24.18 18.06
C ASN A 42 4.99 25.11 18.35
N ASP A 43 5.24 26.13 17.52
CA ASP A 43 6.41 27.03 17.61
C ASP A 43 7.77 26.30 17.63
N GLU A 44 7.88 25.24 16.82
CA GLU A 44 9.07 24.40 16.75
C GLU A 44 9.83 24.55 15.43
N THR A 45 11.17 24.52 15.52
CA THR A 45 12.02 24.56 14.34
C THR A 45 12.34 23.16 13.83
N LEU A 46 12.08 22.92 12.54
CA LEU A 46 12.49 21.70 11.84
C LEU A 46 14.01 21.53 11.88
N VAL A 47 14.48 20.36 12.33
CA VAL A 47 15.88 19.95 12.22
C VAL A 47 16.08 19.15 10.94
N GLU A 48 15.25 18.13 10.73
CA GLU A 48 15.37 17.25 9.57
C GLU A 48 14.01 16.65 9.22
N ILE A 49 13.71 16.55 7.93
CA ILE A 49 12.53 15.86 7.40
C ILE A 49 12.96 14.75 6.47
N PHE A 50 12.27 13.63 6.59
CA PHE A 50 12.56 12.40 5.90
C PHE A 50 11.31 11.94 5.19
N ASN A 51 11.43 12.03 3.88
CA ASN A 51 10.41 11.60 2.96
C ASN A 51 10.81 10.28 2.34
N ARG A 52 9.81 9.56 1.86
CA ARG A 52 10.04 8.28 1.20
C ARG A 52 10.93 8.46 -0.02
N SER A 53 12.01 7.68 -0.06
CA SER A 53 12.92 7.67 -1.20
C SER A 53 12.37 6.86 -2.39
N GLU A 54 12.75 7.25 -3.61
CA GLU A 54 12.46 6.46 -4.82
C GLU A 54 12.96 5.02 -4.68
N ARG A 55 14.14 4.85 -4.07
CA ARG A 55 14.75 3.54 -3.84
C ARG A 55 13.91 2.64 -2.93
N ALA A 56 13.27 3.18 -1.88
CA ALA A 56 12.36 2.40 -1.05
C ALA A 56 11.15 1.93 -1.86
N SER A 57 10.63 2.79 -2.73
CA SER A 57 9.54 2.45 -3.66
C SER A 57 9.96 1.40 -4.70
N GLU A 58 11.21 1.40 -5.17
CA GLU A 58 11.73 0.34 -6.05
C GLU A 58 11.79 -1.03 -5.36
N ILE A 59 12.14 -1.07 -4.08
CA ILE A 59 12.18 -2.32 -3.30
C ILE A 59 10.75 -2.85 -3.13
N ASP A 60 9.82 -1.99 -2.74
CA ASP A 60 8.41 -2.35 -2.63
C ASP A 60 7.83 -2.77 -3.99
N TRP A 61 8.28 -2.18 -5.10
CA TRP A 61 7.90 -2.61 -6.44
C TRP A 61 8.32 -4.05 -6.74
N VAL A 62 9.55 -4.42 -6.37
CA VAL A 62 10.04 -5.80 -6.53
C VAL A 62 9.19 -6.77 -5.71
N ASN A 63 8.85 -6.40 -4.47
CA ASN A 63 8.03 -7.22 -3.58
C ASN A 63 6.59 -7.34 -4.09
N PHE A 64 6.00 -6.23 -4.56
CA PHE A 64 4.70 -6.20 -5.23
C PHE A 64 4.67 -7.12 -6.45
N LYS A 65 5.68 -7.05 -7.31
CA LYS A 65 5.80 -7.92 -8.49
C LYS A 65 5.81 -9.39 -8.12
N LYS A 66 6.62 -9.79 -7.11
CA LYS A 66 6.67 -11.17 -6.60
C LYS A 66 5.31 -11.61 -6.04
N SER A 67 4.66 -10.75 -5.26
CA SER A 67 3.32 -11.03 -4.73
C SER A 67 2.30 -11.25 -5.84
N ARG A 68 2.28 -10.36 -6.84
CA ARG A 68 1.42 -10.47 -8.03
C ARG A 68 1.69 -11.73 -8.83
N GLU A 69 2.95 -12.13 -8.98
CA GLU A 69 3.31 -13.38 -9.66
C GLU A 69 2.79 -14.61 -8.92
N ARG A 70 2.88 -14.64 -7.58
CA ARG A 70 2.28 -15.71 -6.75
C ARG A 70 0.76 -15.75 -6.91
N VAL A 71 0.09 -14.59 -6.82
CA VAL A 71 -1.36 -14.49 -7.01
C VAL A 71 -1.75 -14.91 -8.43
N ARG A 72 -0.98 -14.54 -9.45
CA ARG A 72 -1.23 -14.97 -10.83
C ARG A 72 -1.08 -16.49 -10.98
N GLN A 73 -0.11 -17.10 -10.31
CA GLN A 73 0.06 -18.55 -10.33
C GLN A 73 -1.13 -19.25 -9.67
N SER A 74 -1.62 -18.78 -8.53
CA SER A 74 -2.82 -19.33 -7.89
C SER A 74 -4.09 -19.06 -8.70
N LEU A 75 -4.19 -17.90 -9.36
CA LEU A 75 -5.32 -17.56 -10.23
C LEU A 75 -5.32 -18.29 -11.57
N LYS A 76 -4.24 -18.95 -12.02
CA LYS A 76 -4.31 -19.80 -13.23
C LYS A 76 -5.31 -20.95 -13.08
N GLU A 77 -5.65 -21.33 -11.86
CA GLU A 77 -6.66 -22.34 -11.55
C GLU A 77 -8.08 -21.74 -11.52
N ALA A 78 -8.24 -20.44 -11.29
CA ALA A 78 -9.56 -19.78 -11.19
C ALA A 78 -10.38 -19.81 -12.50
N PRO A 79 -9.80 -19.62 -13.72
CA PRO A 79 -10.50 -19.83 -14.98
C PRO A 79 -11.01 -21.26 -15.16
N LEU A 80 -10.30 -22.26 -14.62
CA LEU A 80 -10.74 -23.66 -14.64
C LEU A 80 -11.97 -23.84 -13.74
N PHE A 81 -11.95 -23.29 -12.53
CA PHE A 81 -13.12 -23.29 -11.63
C PHE A 81 -14.32 -22.55 -12.24
N LEU A 82 -14.09 -21.39 -12.88
CA LEU A 82 -15.15 -20.62 -13.52
C LEU A 82 -15.72 -21.35 -14.75
N ALA A 83 -14.86 -21.94 -15.58
CA ALA A 83 -15.28 -22.75 -16.73
C ALA A 83 -16.07 -23.99 -16.29
N CYS A 84 -15.64 -24.65 -15.20
CA CYS A 84 -16.37 -25.76 -14.59
C CYS A 84 -17.73 -25.31 -14.02
N ALA A 85 -17.80 -24.14 -13.39
CA ALA A 85 -19.06 -23.58 -12.89
C ALA A 85 -20.02 -23.21 -14.03
N PHE A 86 -19.54 -22.58 -15.10
CA PHE A 86 -20.34 -22.30 -16.29
C PHE A 86 -20.82 -23.60 -16.97
N ALA A 87 -19.94 -24.60 -17.12
CA ALA A 87 -20.31 -25.90 -17.65
C ALA A 87 -21.38 -26.59 -16.80
N LEU A 88 -21.26 -26.54 -15.47
CA LEU A 88 -22.24 -27.12 -14.54
C LEU A 88 -23.59 -26.40 -14.63
N ILE A 89 -23.60 -25.07 -14.71
CA ILE A 89 -24.82 -24.26 -14.88
C ILE A 89 -25.48 -24.57 -16.24
N SER A 90 -24.70 -24.72 -17.31
CA SER A 90 -25.22 -25.10 -18.63
C SER A 90 -25.82 -26.50 -18.65
N VAL A 91 -25.20 -27.46 -17.95
CA VAL A 91 -25.75 -28.82 -17.79
C VAL A 91 -27.03 -28.80 -16.96
N LEU A 92 -27.06 -28.07 -15.84
CA LEU A 92 -28.25 -27.90 -15.00
C LEU A 92 -29.39 -27.25 -15.79
N ALA A 93 -29.11 -26.21 -16.56
CA ALA A 93 -30.11 -25.56 -17.43
C ALA A 93 -30.65 -26.53 -18.47
N ALA A 94 -29.79 -27.32 -19.13
CA ALA A 94 -30.19 -28.31 -20.14
C ALA A 94 -31.04 -29.45 -19.58
N VAL A 95 -30.91 -29.78 -18.28
CA VAL A 95 -31.73 -30.81 -17.61
C VAL A 95 -33.01 -30.22 -17.02
N LEU A 96 -32.97 -29.01 -16.47
CA LEU A 96 -34.11 -28.37 -15.80
C LEU A 96 -35.11 -27.77 -16.77
N LEU A 97 -34.68 -27.29 -17.95
CA LEU A 97 -35.59 -26.77 -19.00
C LEU A 97 -36.59 -27.83 -19.51
N PRO A 98 -36.15 -29.04 -19.92
CA PRO A 98 -37.07 -30.10 -20.34
C PRO A 98 -37.94 -30.63 -19.20
N LEU A 99 -37.40 -30.67 -17.97
CA LEU A 99 -38.16 -31.11 -16.79
C LEU A 99 -39.26 -30.11 -16.41
N ALA A 100 -38.98 -28.80 -16.53
CA ALA A 100 -39.98 -27.75 -16.37
C ALA A 100 -41.06 -27.79 -17.46
N GLU A 101 -40.69 -28.11 -18.71
CA GLU A 101 -41.65 -28.34 -19.80
C GLU A 101 -42.48 -29.62 -19.64
N ALA A 102 -41.95 -30.63 -18.96
CA ALA A 102 -42.66 -31.88 -18.66
C ALA A 102 -43.67 -31.72 -17.50
N LEU A 103 -43.50 -30.71 -16.64
CA LEU A 103 -44.34 -30.46 -15.45
C LEU A 103 -45.51 -29.49 -15.71
N LYS A 104 -45.97 -29.36 -16.96
CA LYS A 104 -47.05 -28.45 -17.43
C LYS A 104 -48.25 -28.33 -16.47
N GLU A 105 -48.26 -27.27 -15.68
CA GLU A 105 -49.26 -26.20 -15.68
C GLU A 105 -48.52 -24.87 -15.44
N PRO A 106 -48.37 -23.98 -16.45
CA PRO A 106 -47.67 -22.72 -16.25
C PRO A 106 -48.60 -21.68 -15.60
N PRO A 107 -48.22 -21.04 -14.48
CA PRO A 107 -48.87 -19.82 -14.00
C PRO A 107 -48.66 -18.72 -15.06
N GLN A 108 -49.72 -18.02 -15.46
CA GLN A 108 -49.70 -17.01 -16.52
C GLN A 108 -48.88 -15.73 -16.21
N ASP A 109 -48.28 -15.65 -15.02
CA ASP A 109 -47.61 -14.44 -14.51
C ASP A 109 -46.08 -14.58 -14.31
N ILE A 110 -45.46 -15.69 -14.73
CA ILE A 110 -44.01 -15.89 -14.55
C ILE A 110 -43.27 -15.52 -15.85
N PRO A 111 -42.31 -14.57 -15.82
CA PRO A 111 -41.53 -14.21 -17.00
C PRO A 111 -40.80 -15.46 -17.55
N PRO A 112 -40.68 -15.58 -18.89
CA PRO A 112 -40.11 -16.76 -19.51
C PRO A 112 -38.70 -17.02 -18.96
N LEU A 113 -38.41 -18.27 -18.61
CA LEU A 113 -37.14 -18.69 -17.99
C LEU A 113 -35.91 -18.20 -18.78
N SER A 114 -36.03 -18.07 -20.11
CA SER A 114 -35.02 -17.49 -20.99
C SER A 114 -34.70 -16.03 -20.71
N PHE A 115 -35.69 -15.22 -20.30
CA PHE A 115 -35.50 -13.83 -19.88
C PHE A 115 -34.76 -13.75 -18.54
N ILE A 116 -35.13 -14.60 -17.56
CA ILE A 116 -34.43 -14.68 -16.27
C ILE A 116 -32.98 -15.12 -16.49
N MET A 117 -32.73 -16.12 -17.33
CA MET A 117 -31.38 -16.58 -17.66
C MET A 117 -30.57 -15.54 -18.44
N GLY A 118 -31.19 -14.82 -19.39
CA GLY A 118 -30.54 -13.71 -20.10
C GLY A 118 -30.18 -12.56 -19.17
N PHE A 119 -31.06 -12.21 -18.24
CA PHE A 119 -30.81 -11.16 -17.25
C PHE A 119 -29.71 -11.56 -16.26
N MET A 120 -29.71 -12.82 -15.78
CA MET A 120 -28.64 -13.36 -14.94
C MET A 120 -27.30 -13.41 -15.68
N ALA A 121 -27.29 -13.72 -16.98
CA ALA A 121 -26.08 -13.68 -17.80
C ALA A 121 -25.52 -12.25 -17.92
N VAL A 122 -26.38 -11.23 -18.08
CA VAL A 122 -25.95 -9.82 -18.13
C VAL A 122 -25.47 -9.33 -16.77
N ILE A 123 -26.18 -9.64 -15.68
CA ILE A 123 -25.76 -9.29 -14.31
C ILE A 123 -24.43 -9.94 -13.97
N MET A 124 -24.20 -11.19 -14.37
CA MET A 124 -22.92 -11.86 -14.10
C MET A 124 -21.80 -11.41 -15.06
N ALA A 125 -22.12 -10.98 -16.29
CA ALA A 125 -21.13 -10.50 -17.25
C ALA A 125 -20.65 -9.07 -16.98
N TYR A 126 -21.50 -8.20 -16.42
CA TYR A 126 -21.14 -6.79 -16.18
C TYR A 126 -19.96 -6.60 -15.19
N PRO A 127 -19.95 -7.23 -13.99
CA PRO A 127 -18.81 -7.18 -13.07
C PRO A 127 -17.53 -7.73 -13.70
N PHE A 128 -17.66 -8.72 -14.59
CA PHE A 128 -16.52 -9.28 -15.29
C PHE A 128 -15.96 -8.31 -16.34
N ALA A 129 -16.83 -7.65 -17.11
CA ALA A 129 -16.44 -6.65 -18.10
C ALA A 129 -15.77 -5.42 -17.45
N SER A 130 -16.28 -4.94 -16.32
CA SER A 130 -15.67 -3.83 -15.57
C SER A 130 -14.30 -4.23 -15.00
N THR A 131 -14.19 -5.42 -14.39
CA THR A 131 -12.93 -5.95 -13.87
C THR A 131 -11.90 -6.17 -14.99
N LEU A 132 -12.33 -6.68 -16.16
CA LEU A 132 -11.47 -6.88 -17.32
C LEU A 132 -10.96 -5.55 -17.87
N LEU A 133 -11.82 -4.52 -17.94
CA LEU A 133 -11.44 -3.19 -18.39
C LEU A 133 -10.41 -2.55 -17.45
N GLU A 134 -10.59 -2.66 -16.13
CA GLU A 134 -9.60 -2.22 -15.14
C GLU A 134 -8.27 -2.95 -15.29
N LEU A 135 -8.31 -4.28 -15.48
CA LEU A 135 -7.11 -5.09 -15.68
C LEU A 135 -6.37 -4.72 -16.97
N LEU A 136 -7.09 -4.40 -18.05
CA LEU A 136 -6.49 -3.91 -19.30
C LEU A 136 -5.88 -2.51 -19.14
N LYS A 137 -6.54 -1.60 -18.41
CA LYS A 137 -5.99 -0.27 -18.08
C LYS A 137 -4.72 -0.39 -17.25
N GLU A 138 -4.72 -1.23 -16.21
CA GLU A 138 -3.55 -1.49 -15.37
C GLU A 138 -2.41 -2.11 -16.17
N ARG A 139 -2.70 -3.07 -17.06
CA ARG A 139 -1.69 -3.68 -17.92
C ARG A 139 -1.00 -2.65 -18.82
N ARG A 140 -1.72 -1.62 -19.30
CA ARG A 140 -1.14 -0.52 -20.09
C ARG A 140 -0.14 0.31 -19.28
N LEU A 141 -0.39 0.48 -17.99
CA LEU A 141 0.50 1.19 -17.08
C LEU A 141 1.56 0.27 -16.44
N GLY A 142 1.52 -1.03 -16.70
CA GLY A 142 2.43 -1.99 -16.07
C GLY A 142 2.03 -2.37 -14.63
N TYR A 143 0.76 -2.15 -14.26
CA TYR A 143 0.17 -2.37 -12.93
C TYR A 143 0.62 -1.36 -11.86
N THR A 144 0.98 -0.15 -12.29
CA THR A 144 1.42 0.90 -11.36
C THR A 144 0.28 1.52 -10.58
N GLY A 145 -0.96 1.50 -11.09
CA GLY A 145 -2.12 1.97 -10.33
C GLY A 145 -2.42 1.07 -9.14
N TRP A 146 -2.40 -0.25 -9.35
CA TRP A 146 -2.49 -1.24 -8.27
C TRP A 146 -1.35 -1.12 -7.26
N PHE A 147 -0.12 -0.93 -7.73
CA PHE A 147 1.01 -0.69 -6.84
C PHE A 147 0.80 0.56 -5.98
N LYS A 148 0.42 1.70 -6.57
CA LYS A 148 0.15 2.94 -5.83
C LYS A 148 -0.98 2.76 -4.82
N SER A 149 -2.05 2.06 -5.19
CA SER A 149 -3.18 1.77 -4.30
C SER A 149 -2.74 0.93 -3.10
N GLN A 150 -2.01 -0.17 -3.32
CA GLN A 150 -1.52 -1.01 -2.23
C GLN A 150 -0.48 -0.29 -1.35
N MET A 151 0.35 0.57 -1.95
CA MET A 151 1.37 1.32 -1.25
C MET A 151 0.89 2.67 -0.74
N ARG A 152 -0.40 3.02 -0.86
CA ARG A 152 -0.93 4.37 -0.59
C ARG A 152 -0.53 4.88 0.78
N TYR A 153 -0.71 4.06 1.82
CA TYR A 153 -0.29 4.38 3.19
C TYR A 153 1.21 4.63 3.32
N ARG A 154 2.02 3.78 2.68
CA ARG A 154 3.49 3.88 2.73
C ARG A 154 4.04 5.04 1.92
N LEU A 155 3.40 5.40 0.80
CA LEU A 155 3.76 6.54 -0.04
C LEU A 155 3.51 7.86 0.70
N ASN A 156 2.40 7.94 1.42
CA ASN A 156 2.00 9.13 2.18
C ASN A 156 2.45 9.05 3.65
N SER A 157 3.63 8.46 3.88
CA SER A 157 4.27 8.43 5.19
C SER A 157 5.54 9.26 5.14
N ALA A 158 5.69 10.18 6.09
CA ALA A 158 6.92 10.94 6.28
C ALA A 158 7.18 11.12 7.77
N TRP A 159 8.42 11.44 8.11
CA TRP A 159 8.80 11.75 9.48
C TRP A 159 9.68 12.97 9.53
N ALA A 160 9.62 13.69 10.63
CA ALA A 160 10.47 14.82 10.89
C ALA A 160 10.93 14.85 12.34
N ILE A 161 12.04 15.53 12.55
CA ILE A 161 12.64 15.75 13.85
C ILE A 161 12.74 17.26 14.05
N SER A 162 12.29 17.72 15.21
CA SER A 162 12.59 19.06 15.72
C SER A 162 13.60 18.96 16.87
N LYS A 163 13.84 20.08 17.56
CA LYS A 163 14.64 20.07 18.79
C LYS A 163 13.92 19.44 20.00
N GLU A 164 12.60 19.29 19.94
CA GLU A 164 11.78 18.91 21.10
C GLU A 164 10.96 17.62 20.90
N ALA A 165 10.70 17.26 19.64
CA ALA A 165 9.79 16.18 19.30
C ALA A 165 10.16 15.47 17.99
N ILE A 166 9.55 14.31 17.82
CA ILE A 166 9.47 13.57 16.56
C ILE A 166 8.06 13.75 16.01
N TYR A 167 7.97 14.03 14.72
CA TYR A 167 6.72 14.16 13.99
C TYR A 167 6.60 12.98 13.02
N ALA A 168 5.43 12.33 13.01
CA ALA A 168 5.12 11.27 12.07
C ALA A 168 3.84 11.62 11.31
N ALA A 169 3.97 11.78 10.00
CA ALA A 169 2.85 12.00 9.08
C ALA A 169 2.45 10.67 8.44
N ARG A 170 1.15 10.39 8.40
CA ARG A 170 0.56 9.23 7.73
C ARG A 170 -0.86 9.53 7.28
N LEU A 171 -1.42 8.70 6.40
CA LEU A 171 -2.85 8.78 6.13
C LEU A 171 -3.67 8.40 7.37
N ASN A 172 -4.71 9.20 7.62
CA ASN A 172 -5.69 8.92 8.65
C ASN A 172 -6.44 7.61 8.29
N LYS A 173 -6.57 6.72 9.27
CA LYS A 173 -7.24 5.41 9.08
C LYS A 173 -8.74 5.53 8.84
N THR A 174 -9.35 6.63 9.28
CA THR A 174 -10.78 6.90 9.16
C THR A 174 -11.08 7.65 7.86
N ASP A 175 -10.21 8.58 7.52
CA ASP A 175 -10.30 9.40 6.31
C ASP A 175 -9.01 9.23 5.51
N GLU A 176 -9.01 8.26 4.60
CA GLU A 176 -7.83 7.87 3.82
C GLU A 176 -7.32 8.96 2.85
N GLU A 177 -7.90 10.16 2.88
CA GLU A 177 -7.48 11.33 2.12
C GLU A 177 -6.75 12.37 2.98
N LEU A 178 -6.95 12.36 4.30
CA LEU A 178 -6.32 13.31 5.22
C LEU A 178 -5.00 12.77 5.78
N ILE A 179 -3.98 13.63 5.82
CA ILE A 179 -2.71 13.35 6.51
C ILE A 179 -2.87 13.68 7.99
N GLU A 180 -2.79 12.67 8.84
CA GLU A 180 -2.63 12.80 10.28
C GLU A 180 -1.15 13.00 10.59
N VAL A 181 -0.83 14.07 11.33
CA VAL A 181 0.51 14.29 11.88
C VAL A 181 0.47 14.10 13.38
N VAL A 182 1.25 13.14 13.88
CA VAL A 182 1.38 12.89 15.32
C VAL A 182 2.71 13.45 15.79
N ARG A 183 2.64 14.33 16.79
CA ARG A 183 3.80 14.85 17.52
C ARG A 183 4.08 13.97 18.73
N VAL A 184 5.33 13.54 18.89
CA VAL A 184 5.83 12.78 20.04
C VAL A 184 6.97 13.55 20.69
N PRO A 185 6.73 14.18 21.85
CA PRO A 185 7.79 14.81 22.62
C PRO A 185 8.89 13.81 23.00
N PHE A 186 10.15 14.23 23.00
CA PHE A 186 11.25 13.31 23.33
C PHE A 186 11.15 12.70 24.73
N HIS A 187 10.60 13.42 25.70
CA HIS A 187 10.42 12.92 27.07
C HIS A 187 9.35 11.81 27.20
N GLU A 188 8.56 11.56 26.15
CA GLU A 188 7.62 10.45 26.06
C GLU A 188 8.25 9.21 25.41
N VAL A 189 9.38 9.36 24.70
CA VAL A 189 10.07 8.28 24.01
C VAL A 189 10.80 7.41 25.03
N GLN A 190 10.54 6.10 25.00
CA GLN A 190 11.16 5.12 25.88
C GLN A 190 12.25 4.32 25.18
N ALA A 191 12.01 3.94 23.92
CA ALA A 191 12.95 3.13 23.15
C ALA A 191 12.77 3.34 21.64
N CYS A 192 13.84 3.06 20.90
CA CYS A 192 13.84 2.95 19.44
C CYS A 192 14.57 1.67 19.03
N THR A 193 13.96 0.84 18.18
CA THR A 193 14.57 -0.41 17.69
C THR A 193 14.58 -0.45 16.18
N TYR A 194 15.54 -1.16 15.58
CA TYR A 194 15.65 -1.33 14.14
C TYR A 194 15.44 -2.79 13.74
N ALA A 195 14.72 -3.02 12.65
CA ALA A 195 14.47 -4.33 12.09
C ALA A 195 14.52 -4.27 10.56
N ASP A 196 15.23 -5.19 9.93
CA ASP A 196 15.23 -5.29 8.47
C ASP A 196 14.03 -6.13 8.01
N TYR A 197 13.23 -5.55 7.10
CA TYR A 197 12.08 -6.16 6.46
C TYR A 197 12.22 -6.07 4.94
N ASP A 198 12.47 -7.21 4.29
CA ASP A 198 12.46 -7.35 2.83
C ASP A 198 13.33 -6.32 2.08
N GLY A 199 14.49 -5.98 2.64
CA GLY A 199 15.42 -4.99 2.08
C GLY A 199 15.10 -3.55 2.47
N LEU A 200 14.11 -3.32 3.32
CA LEU A 200 13.88 -2.06 4.02
C LEU A 200 14.39 -2.17 5.47
N GLN A 201 15.10 -1.17 5.97
CA GLN A 201 15.35 -1.00 7.38
C GLN A 201 14.17 -0.26 8.02
N VAL A 202 13.60 -0.86 9.05
CA VAL A 202 12.43 -0.37 9.75
C VAL A 202 12.78 0.09 11.16
N ALA A 203 12.47 1.33 11.54
CA ALA A 203 12.61 1.80 12.92
C ALA A 203 11.27 1.77 13.66
N HIS A 204 11.26 1.22 14.87
CA HIS A 204 10.09 1.20 15.75
C HIS A 204 10.30 2.15 16.92
N LEU A 205 9.38 3.10 17.11
CA LEU A 205 9.38 4.03 18.24
C LEU A 205 8.39 3.55 19.31
N TYR A 206 8.89 3.37 20.53
CA TYR A 206 8.11 3.03 21.71
C TYR A 206 8.01 4.24 22.63
N THR A 207 6.80 4.61 23.01
CA THR A 207 6.52 5.67 23.97
C THR A 207 5.87 5.10 25.22
N LYS A 208 5.70 5.95 26.24
CA LYS A 208 4.95 5.61 27.46
C LYS A 208 3.52 5.13 27.18
N GLY A 209 2.92 5.54 26.07
CA GLY A 209 1.58 5.14 25.63
C GLY A 209 1.53 3.86 24.77
N GLY A 210 2.69 3.25 24.47
CA GLY A 210 2.82 2.03 23.67
C GLY A 210 3.70 2.20 22.44
N GLN A 211 3.70 1.19 21.57
CA GLN A 211 4.38 1.28 20.28
C GLN A 211 3.56 2.16 19.34
N ILE A 212 4.18 3.20 18.78
CA ILE A 212 3.42 4.12 17.93
C ILE A 212 3.80 4.01 16.44
N PHE A 213 5.08 3.84 16.09
CA PHE A 213 5.52 4.10 14.70
C PHE A 213 6.48 3.08 14.10
N VAL A 214 6.51 3.08 12.77
CA VAL A 214 7.26 2.20 11.88
C VAL A 214 7.87 3.09 10.78
N LEU A 215 9.17 3.37 10.81
CA LEU A 215 9.90 4.14 9.78
C LEU A 215 10.52 3.17 8.79
N ALA A 216 10.24 3.17 7.48
CA ALA A 216 10.85 2.21 6.54
C ALA A 216 11.72 2.88 5.47
N GLU A 217 13.04 2.61 5.47
CA GLU A 217 14.02 3.10 4.49
C GLU A 217 14.75 1.93 3.79
N PRO A 218 15.46 2.09 2.66
CA PRO A 218 16.27 1.02 2.07
C PRO A 218 17.40 0.56 3.00
N ALA A 219 17.56 -0.75 3.18
CA ALA A 219 18.65 -1.33 3.95
C ALA A 219 20.02 -0.95 3.37
N GLY A 220 20.96 -0.56 4.23
CA GLY A 220 22.33 -0.20 3.85
C GLY A 220 22.56 1.27 3.48
N LYS A 221 21.51 2.09 3.35
CA LYS A 221 21.68 3.52 3.60
C LYS A 221 21.73 3.69 5.10
N THR A 222 22.88 4.09 5.63
CA THR A 222 22.99 4.53 7.02
C THR A 222 21.84 5.51 7.25
N LEU A 223 20.89 5.16 8.10
CA LEU A 223 19.93 6.11 8.66
C LEU A 223 20.78 7.11 9.44
N THR A 224 21.48 8.05 8.81
CA THR A 224 22.19 9.11 9.53
C THR A 224 21.18 9.82 10.42
N GLY A 225 19.97 10.06 9.92
CA GLY A 225 18.85 10.57 10.70
C GLY A 225 18.40 9.70 11.87
N ALA A 226 18.04 8.43 11.64
CA ALA A 226 17.53 7.59 12.72
C ALA A 226 18.64 7.06 13.65
N ALA A 227 19.84 6.75 13.15
CA ALA A 227 20.99 6.48 14.00
C ALA A 227 21.36 7.71 14.85
N ASN A 228 21.27 8.92 14.30
CA ASN A 228 21.39 10.15 15.10
C ASN A 228 20.23 10.29 16.09
N LEU A 229 19.01 9.93 15.71
CA LEU A 229 17.85 9.92 16.61
C LEU A 229 18.01 8.90 17.74
N ALA A 230 18.51 7.71 17.46
CA ALA A 230 18.80 6.68 18.46
C ALA A 230 19.96 7.12 19.35
N ASN A 231 21.02 7.71 18.79
CA ASN A 231 22.12 8.30 19.57
C ASN A 231 21.64 9.48 20.43
N TYR A 232 20.72 10.29 19.92
CA TYR A 232 20.13 11.44 20.61
C TYR A 232 19.17 11.00 21.73
N ILE A 233 18.27 10.05 21.46
CA ILE A 233 17.41 9.40 22.48
C ILE A 233 18.30 8.71 23.53
N TRP A 234 19.35 8.02 23.11
CA TRP A 234 20.32 7.40 24.02
C TRP A 234 21.05 8.43 24.88
N SER A 235 21.45 9.58 24.33
CA SER A 235 22.06 10.66 25.11
C SER A 235 21.09 11.32 26.07
N LEU A 236 19.80 11.43 25.70
CA LEU A 236 18.75 11.96 26.57
C LEU A 236 18.40 11.00 27.72
N THR A 237 18.47 9.69 27.49
CA THR A 237 18.07 8.67 28.48
C THR A 237 19.19 8.28 29.45
N LYS A 238 20.47 8.48 29.09
CA LYS A 238 21.59 8.15 29.98
C LYS A 238 22.10 9.27 30.87
N GLY A 239 21.59 10.50 30.73
CA GLY A 239 22.24 11.67 31.32
C GLY A 239 23.63 11.87 30.71
N GLU A 240 24.18 13.08 30.82
CA GLU A 240 25.58 13.30 30.42
C GLU A 240 26.48 12.21 31.05
N PRO A 241 27.53 11.72 30.37
CA PRO A 241 28.57 11.02 31.09
C PRO A 241 29.04 12.01 32.18
N GLU A 242 28.79 11.67 33.45
CA GLU A 242 29.47 12.34 34.55
C GLU A 242 30.93 12.40 34.14
N LYS A 243 31.45 13.62 33.99
CA LYS A 243 32.89 13.86 33.92
C LYS A 243 33.44 13.45 35.29
N GLY A 244 33.59 12.15 35.48
CA GLY A 244 34.13 11.49 36.65
C GLY A 244 35.63 11.73 36.68
N ARG A 245 36.01 12.57 37.64
CA ARG A 245 37.35 12.74 38.20
C ARG A 245 37.95 11.41 38.67
#